data_AF-A0A932JN32-F1
#
_entry.id   AF-A0A932JN32-F1
#
_cell.length_a   1.000
_cell.length_b   1.000
_cell.length_c   1.000
_cell.angle_alpha   90.00
_cell.angle_beta   90.00
_cell.angle_gamma   90.00
#
_symmetry.space_group_name_H-M   'P 1'
#
loop_
_entity.id
_entity.type
_entity.pdbx_description
1 polymer ?
#
loop_
_entity_poly.entity_id
_entity_poly.type
_entity_poly.pdbx_seq_one_letter_code
_entity_poly.pdbx_strand_id
1 'polypeptide(L)'
;MKKIFITLAVVLAVADAIGLYVYWQHQKEAAVSTAPGLEAGPAPAPASTEPVPLPSNAMTPREDGASASAPGGARTPGGCGSPAECDQYCADPANRQECMDFIGAVEPSKPEPAKAADTVMSGNDEERLTRQRVSTDVRSAPRSAQNCVKKRLGAKTFAVLLKEGMRVTPRIERSVNLCLNASRTKEEPPTNDIPMGGAPEGCVDMASCTQVCTDPANREACLAWKGLPAQFRTMLEGQDGGGGGDDE
;
A
#
# COMPACT_ATOMS: atom_id res chain seq x y z
N MET A 1 -6.03 -18.80 64.10
CA MET A 1 -6.73 -17.56 63.66
C MET A 1 -5.88 -16.68 62.75
N LYS A 2 -4.68 -16.20 63.13
CA LYS A 2 -3.84 -15.30 62.29
C LYS A 2 -3.56 -15.78 60.85
N LYS A 3 -3.31 -17.08 60.64
CA LYS A 3 -3.08 -17.64 59.29
C LYS A 3 -4.29 -17.49 58.36
N ILE A 4 -5.51 -17.64 58.87
CA ILE A 4 -6.76 -17.51 58.10
C ILE A 4 -6.96 -16.06 57.66
N PHE A 5 -6.69 -15.10 58.55
CA PHE A 5 -6.77 -13.67 58.21
C PHE A 5 -5.76 -13.26 57.13
N ILE A 6 -4.53 -13.79 57.20
CA ILE A 6 -3.50 -13.51 56.18
C ILE A 6 -3.92 -14.09 54.83
N THR A 7 -4.42 -15.33 54.79
CA THR A 7 -4.90 -15.94 53.54
C THR A 7 -6.05 -15.15 52.91
N LEU A 8 -7.03 -14.70 53.72
CA LEU A 8 -8.14 -13.89 53.22
C LEU A 8 -7.68 -12.52 52.70
N ALA A 9 -6.75 -11.85 53.40
CA ALA A 9 -6.21 -10.57 52.96
C ALA A 9 -5.46 -10.67 51.63
N VAL A 10 -4.70 -11.74 51.41
CA VAL A 10 -3.99 -11.97 50.14
C VAL A 10 -4.97 -12.24 48.99
N VAL A 11 -6.02 -13.03 49.24
CA VAL A 11 -7.03 -13.33 48.20
C VAL A 11 -7.76 -12.05 47.77
N LEU A 12 -8.14 -11.18 48.71
CA LEU A 12 -8.79 -9.90 48.40
C LEU A 12 -7.87 -8.97 47.61
N ALA A 13 -6.60 -8.84 48.03
CA ALA A 13 -5.63 -8.01 47.30
C ALA A 13 -5.40 -8.47 45.86
N VAL A 14 -5.39 -9.79 45.62
CA VAL A 14 -5.26 -10.37 44.28
C VAL A 14 -6.52 -10.11 43.44
N ALA A 15 -7.71 -10.24 44.03
CA ALA A 15 -8.96 -9.95 43.34
C ALA A 15 -9.06 -8.48 42.90
N ASP A 16 -8.67 -7.55 43.78
CA ASP A 16 -8.63 -6.11 43.47
C ASP A 16 -7.64 -5.78 42.36
N ALA A 17 -6.44 -6.38 42.39
CA ALA A 17 -5.43 -6.20 41.36
C ALA A 17 -5.90 -6.72 39.97
N ILE A 18 -6.58 -7.86 39.94
CA ILE A 18 -7.16 -8.42 38.70
C ILE A 18 -8.28 -7.49 38.19
N GLY A 19 -9.16 -6.99 39.07
CA GLY A 19 -10.22 -6.05 38.70
C GLY A 19 -9.69 -4.77 38.07
N LEU A 20 -8.65 -4.18 38.67
CA LEU A 20 -7.97 -2.99 38.12
C LEU A 20 -7.31 -3.27 36.77
N TYR A 21 -6.69 -4.45 36.61
CA TYR A 21 -6.07 -4.84 35.33
C TYR A 21 -7.10 -4.97 34.21
N VAL A 22 -8.23 -5.63 34.47
CA VAL A 22 -9.33 -5.79 33.50
C VAL A 22 -9.96 -4.44 33.15
N TYR A 23 -10.19 -3.59 34.16
CA TYR A 23 -10.68 -2.22 33.96
C TYR A 23 -9.75 -1.41 33.05
N TRP A 24 -8.44 -1.49 33.28
CA TRP A 24 -7.45 -0.81 32.45
C TRP A 24 -7.38 -1.35 31.02
N GLN A 25 -7.57 -2.66 30.81
CA GLN A 25 -7.65 -3.24 29.46
C GLN A 25 -8.87 -2.72 28.69
N HIS A 26 -10.03 -2.58 29.35
CA HIS A 26 -11.25 -2.08 28.71
C HIS A 26 -11.16 -0.58 28.31
N GLN A 27 -10.43 0.23 29.08
CA GLN A 27 -10.19 1.64 28.76
C GLN A 27 -9.37 1.84 27.46
N LYS A 28 -8.50 0.89 27.09
CA LYS A 28 -7.72 0.99 25.83
C LYS A 28 -8.57 0.90 24.57
N GLU A 29 -9.69 0.20 24.63
CA GLU A 29 -10.59 0.06 23.47
C GLU A 29 -11.52 1.27 23.32
N ALA A 30 -11.83 1.98 24.41
CA ALA A 30 -12.66 3.18 24.38
C ALA A 30 -11.96 4.42 23.78
N ALA A 31 -10.62 4.48 23.84
CA ALA A 31 -9.86 5.62 23.31
C ALA A 31 -9.76 5.66 21.77
N VAL A 32 -10.21 4.62 21.04
CA VAL A 32 -10.13 4.53 19.57
C VAL A 32 -11.44 4.92 18.87
N SER A 33 -12.55 5.10 19.60
CA SER A 33 -13.88 5.27 18.99
C SER A 33 -14.38 6.72 18.86
N THR A 34 -13.61 7.73 19.21
CA THR A 34 -14.05 9.14 19.04
C THR A 34 -12.98 10.01 18.39
N ALA A 35 -12.65 9.68 17.14
CA ALA A 35 -12.28 10.71 16.18
C ALA A 35 -13.56 11.12 15.44
N PRO A 36 -14.12 12.32 15.66
CA PRO A 36 -15.15 12.85 14.78
C PRO A 36 -14.59 12.97 13.36
N GLY A 37 -15.42 12.68 12.38
CA GLY A 37 -15.06 12.58 10.97
C GLY A 37 -14.18 13.73 10.49
N LEU A 38 -13.04 13.38 9.91
CA LEU A 38 -12.44 14.18 8.86
C LEU A 38 -13.45 14.20 7.71
N GLU A 39 -14.20 15.29 7.63
CA GLU A 39 -14.93 15.64 6.42
C GLU A 39 -13.91 15.68 5.28
N ALA A 40 -14.15 14.83 4.28
CA ALA A 40 -13.40 14.85 3.04
C ALA A 40 -13.64 16.22 2.38
N GLY A 41 -12.63 17.09 2.43
CA GLY A 41 -12.58 18.27 1.58
C GLY A 41 -12.74 17.84 0.11
N PRO A 42 -13.28 18.72 -0.75
CA PRO A 42 -13.48 18.42 -2.16
C PRO A 42 -12.18 17.95 -2.81
N ALA A 43 -12.29 16.90 -3.63
CA ALA A 43 -11.18 16.37 -4.40
C ALA A 43 -10.50 17.50 -5.20
N PRO A 44 -9.15 17.51 -5.31
CA PRO A 44 -8.49 18.39 -6.25
C PRO A 44 -8.97 18.05 -7.67
N ALA A 45 -9.32 19.09 -8.42
CA ALA A 45 -9.70 19.01 -9.83
C ALA A 45 -8.63 18.26 -10.65
N PRO A 46 -9.00 17.57 -11.74
CA PRO A 46 -8.02 16.95 -12.62
C PRO A 46 -7.07 18.02 -13.15
N ALA A 47 -5.77 17.77 -12.97
CA ALA A 47 -4.72 18.59 -13.52
C ALA A 47 -4.91 18.70 -15.04
N SER A 48 -5.34 19.87 -15.49
CA SER A 48 -5.29 20.26 -16.88
C SER A 48 -3.85 20.21 -17.35
N THR A 49 -3.62 19.47 -18.44
CA THR A 49 -2.39 19.49 -19.23
C THR A 49 -2.26 20.86 -19.90
N GLU A 50 -1.72 21.83 -19.18
CA GLU A 50 -1.07 23.00 -19.79
C GLU A 50 0.42 22.96 -19.44
N PRO A 51 1.33 23.23 -20.39
CA PRO A 51 2.74 23.33 -20.13
C PRO A 51 3.02 24.51 -19.20
N VAL A 52 3.41 24.22 -17.96
CA VAL A 52 3.84 25.22 -16.99
C VAL A 52 5.17 25.83 -17.46
N PRO A 53 5.28 27.15 -17.68
CA PRO A 53 6.57 27.78 -17.92
C PRO A 53 7.42 27.70 -16.64
N LEU A 54 8.60 27.07 -16.75
CA LEU A 54 9.59 27.00 -15.67
C LEU A 54 10.09 28.41 -15.30
N PRO A 55 10.29 28.71 -14.01
CA PRO A 55 10.93 29.94 -13.60
C PRO A 55 12.41 29.93 -14.01
N SER A 56 12.79 30.97 -14.75
CA SER A 56 14.17 31.35 -15.04
C SER A 56 14.89 31.75 -13.75
N ASN A 57 15.41 30.77 -13.01
CA ASN A 57 16.51 31.01 -12.08
C ASN A 57 17.73 30.23 -12.56
N ALA A 58 18.56 30.97 -13.29
CA ALA A 58 19.89 30.60 -13.73
C ALA A 58 20.77 30.22 -12.53
N MET A 59 21.19 28.96 -12.46
CA MET A 59 22.47 28.61 -11.87
C MET A 59 23.49 28.67 -13.01
N THR A 60 24.30 29.73 -13.02
CA THR A 60 25.33 29.97 -14.03
C THR A 60 26.30 28.77 -14.16
N PRO A 61 26.75 28.39 -15.37
CA PRO A 61 27.85 27.45 -15.51
C PRO A 61 29.09 28.06 -14.88
N ARG A 62 29.79 27.29 -14.04
CA ARG A 62 31.12 27.66 -13.57
C ARG A 62 32.11 27.16 -14.61
N GLU A 63 32.67 28.10 -15.36
CA GLU A 63 33.68 27.86 -16.39
C GLU A 63 35.06 27.60 -15.77
N ASP A 64 35.15 26.61 -14.90
CA ASP A 64 36.42 26.15 -14.34
C ASP A 64 36.44 24.63 -14.52
N GLY A 65 37.24 24.12 -15.46
CA GLY A 65 37.27 22.71 -15.89
C GLY A 65 37.64 21.68 -14.81
N ALA A 66 36.72 21.42 -13.88
CA ALA A 66 36.80 20.39 -12.86
C ALA A 66 35.57 19.49 -12.96
N SER A 67 35.80 18.25 -13.40
CA SER A 67 34.86 17.13 -13.50
C SER A 67 33.75 17.16 -12.45
N ALA A 68 32.50 17.22 -12.90
CA ALA A 68 31.35 16.94 -12.03
C ALA A 68 31.57 15.59 -11.35
N SER A 69 31.51 15.60 -10.03
CA SER A 69 31.75 14.43 -9.19
C SER A 69 30.48 14.16 -8.40
N ALA A 70 30.02 12.92 -8.44
CA ALA A 70 28.92 12.45 -7.62
C ALA A 70 29.26 12.59 -6.13
N PRO A 71 28.27 12.61 -5.21
CA PRO A 71 28.54 12.43 -3.78
C PRO A 71 29.34 11.13 -3.60
N GLY A 72 30.62 11.25 -3.20
CA GLY A 72 31.59 10.14 -3.17
C GLY A 72 32.83 10.33 -4.05
N GLY A 73 32.92 11.41 -4.84
CA GLY A 73 34.13 11.73 -5.64
C GLY A 73 34.30 10.90 -6.91
N ALA A 74 33.33 10.06 -7.25
CA ALA A 74 33.29 9.34 -8.52
C ALA A 74 32.91 10.29 -9.66
N ARG A 75 33.63 10.24 -10.78
CA ARG A 75 33.28 10.99 -12.00
C ARG A 75 31.96 10.45 -12.55
N THR A 76 31.00 11.33 -12.80
CA THR A 76 29.72 10.96 -13.40
C THR A 76 29.89 10.69 -14.90
N PRO A 77 29.08 9.77 -15.49
CA PRO A 77 29.10 9.51 -16.92
C PRO A 77 28.69 10.78 -17.66
N GLY A 78 29.42 11.12 -18.72
CA GLY A 78 29.22 12.38 -19.46
C GLY A 78 29.55 13.67 -18.69
N GLY A 79 30.03 13.59 -17.44
CA GLY A 79 30.33 14.75 -16.61
C GLY A 79 29.12 15.54 -16.16
N CYS A 80 27.94 14.92 -16.11
CA CYS A 80 26.70 15.56 -15.65
C CYS A 80 26.79 15.94 -14.16
N GLY A 81 26.33 17.15 -13.82
CA GLY A 81 26.40 17.71 -12.46
C GLY A 81 25.10 17.66 -11.68
N SER A 82 24.00 17.26 -12.31
CA SER A 82 22.67 17.19 -11.69
C SER A 82 21.89 15.95 -12.14
N PRO A 83 20.90 15.48 -11.35
CA PRO A 83 20.07 14.32 -11.73
C PRO A 83 19.41 14.47 -13.09
N ALA A 84 18.82 15.65 -13.37
CA ALA A 84 18.15 15.91 -14.64
C ALA A 84 19.11 15.87 -15.85
N GLU A 85 20.33 16.39 -15.68
CA GLU A 85 21.35 16.36 -16.73
C GLU A 85 21.86 14.93 -16.97
N CYS A 86 22.04 14.14 -15.91
CA CYS A 86 22.40 12.73 -16.03
C CYS A 86 21.27 11.90 -16.66
N ASP A 87 20.01 12.17 -16.31
CA ASP A 87 18.85 11.49 -16.90
C ASP A 87 18.76 11.76 -18.40
N GLN A 88 18.99 13.01 -18.81
CA GLN A 88 19.01 13.38 -20.22
C GLN A 88 20.20 12.73 -20.95
N TYR A 89 21.40 12.71 -20.35
CA TYR A 89 22.57 12.07 -20.93
C TYR A 89 22.36 10.56 -21.12
N CYS A 90 21.81 9.89 -20.11
CA CYS A 90 21.57 8.44 -20.11
C CYS A 90 20.32 8.03 -20.92
N ALA A 91 19.43 8.97 -21.25
CA ALA A 91 18.30 8.72 -22.14
C ALA A 91 18.76 8.46 -23.59
N ASP A 92 19.94 8.95 -23.99
CA ASP A 92 20.51 8.65 -25.28
C ASP A 92 20.97 7.17 -25.36
N PRO A 93 20.44 6.37 -26.30
CA PRO A 93 20.87 5.01 -26.56
C PRO A 93 22.38 4.80 -26.66
N ALA A 94 23.11 5.79 -27.17
CA ALA A 94 24.56 5.76 -27.35
C ALA A 94 25.32 5.80 -26.02
N ASN A 95 24.74 6.42 -24.99
CA ASN A 95 25.36 6.63 -23.69
C ASN A 95 24.94 5.59 -22.64
N ARG A 96 23.92 4.77 -22.96
CA ARG A 96 23.36 3.78 -22.01
C ARG A 96 24.39 2.84 -21.42
N GLN A 97 25.35 2.36 -22.22
CA GLN A 97 26.33 1.39 -21.73
C GLN A 97 27.23 2.02 -20.65
N GLU A 98 27.69 3.25 -20.86
CA GLU A 98 28.48 4.01 -19.89
C GLU A 98 27.68 4.27 -18.60
N CYS A 99 26.40 4.62 -18.73
CA CYS A 99 25.52 4.81 -17.59
C CYS A 99 25.28 3.52 -16.79
N MET A 100 25.14 2.37 -17.46
CA MET A 100 24.98 1.07 -16.81
C MET A 100 26.26 0.66 -16.06
N ASP A 101 27.43 0.90 -16.67
CA ASP A 101 28.72 0.62 -16.05
C ASP A 101 28.95 1.51 -14.82
N PHE A 102 28.48 2.77 -14.85
CA PHE A 102 28.51 3.66 -13.69
C PHE A 102 27.58 3.19 -12.56
N ILE A 103 26.34 2.81 -12.84
CA ILE A 103 25.39 2.29 -11.83
C ILE A 103 25.94 1.01 -11.19
N GLY A 104 26.62 0.15 -11.96
CA GLY A 104 27.27 -1.06 -11.44
C GLY A 104 28.51 -0.78 -10.60
N ALA A 105 29.23 0.32 -10.87
CA ALA A 105 30.43 0.73 -10.15
C ALA A 105 30.15 1.57 -8.90
N VAL A 106 29.00 2.26 -8.85
CA VAL A 106 28.48 2.89 -7.64
C VAL A 106 27.76 1.80 -6.84
N GLU A 107 28.49 1.08 -5.98
CA GLU A 107 27.81 0.42 -4.86
C GLU A 107 26.96 1.49 -4.15
N PRO A 108 25.70 1.21 -3.77
CA PRO A 108 24.90 2.17 -3.02
C PRO A 108 25.62 2.43 -1.70
N SER A 109 26.44 3.48 -1.68
CA SER A 109 27.16 3.92 -0.52
C SER A 109 26.11 4.27 0.51
N LYS A 110 26.00 3.38 1.50
CA LYS A 110 25.41 3.61 2.82
C LYS A 110 25.50 5.10 3.15
N PRO A 111 24.38 5.81 3.41
CA PRO A 111 24.44 7.22 3.71
C PRO A 111 25.42 7.43 4.87
N GLU A 112 26.44 8.27 4.66
CA GLU A 112 27.40 8.63 5.70
C GLU A 112 26.62 9.39 6.79
N PRO A 113 26.61 8.90 8.03
CA PRO A 113 25.85 9.56 9.09
C PRO A 113 26.57 10.85 9.48
N ALA A 114 26.00 11.98 9.08
CA ALA A 114 26.29 13.25 9.70
C ALA A 114 25.90 13.17 11.18
N LYS A 115 26.90 12.82 12.02
CA LYS A 115 26.95 12.87 13.48
C LYS A 115 25.62 13.13 14.20
N ALA A 116 24.89 12.07 14.55
CA ALA A 116 24.25 11.92 15.85
C ALA A 116 23.72 10.49 16.04
N ALA A 117 24.07 9.95 17.20
CA ALA A 117 23.49 8.78 17.87
C ALA A 117 23.78 7.39 17.27
N ASP A 118 24.87 6.80 17.77
CA ASP A 118 24.94 5.42 18.26
C ASP A 118 23.72 4.54 17.99
N THR A 119 23.63 3.90 16.81
CA THR A 119 23.07 2.55 16.74
C THR A 119 23.71 1.81 15.59
N VAL A 120 24.68 0.99 15.96
CA VAL A 120 25.08 -0.20 15.23
C VAL A 120 23.82 -1.05 14.99
N MET A 121 23.28 -1.07 13.77
CA MET A 121 22.42 -2.18 13.34
C MET A 121 23.36 -3.37 13.16
N SER A 122 23.31 -4.27 14.13
CA SER A 122 24.10 -5.49 14.16
C SER A 122 23.52 -6.48 13.13
N GLY A 123 24.30 -7.43 12.63
CA GLY A 123 23.91 -8.39 11.58
C GLY A 123 22.72 -9.31 11.92
N ASN A 124 22.06 -9.07 13.05
CA ASN A 124 20.80 -9.68 13.49
C ASN A 124 19.55 -8.88 13.07
N ASP A 125 19.68 -7.62 12.62
CA ASP A 125 18.53 -6.83 12.19
C ASP A 125 18.01 -7.24 10.81
N GLU A 126 18.87 -7.57 9.85
CA GLU A 126 18.44 -8.04 8.53
C GLU A 126 17.65 -9.36 8.62
N GLU A 127 18.13 -10.32 9.42
CA GLU A 127 17.43 -11.58 9.64
C GLU A 127 16.11 -11.36 10.38
N ARG A 128 16.06 -10.41 11.33
CA ARG A 128 14.83 -10.04 12.04
C ARG A 128 13.82 -9.37 11.12
N LEU A 129 14.25 -8.42 10.28
CA LEU A 129 13.42 -7.78 9.26
C LEU A 129 12.88 -8.81 8.26
N THR A 130 13.70 -9.75 7.79
CA THR A 130 13.30 -10.78 6.82
C THR A 130 12.24 -11.71 7.41
N ARG A 131 12.42 -12.17 8.65
CA ARG A 131 11.41 -13.00 9.34
C ARG A 131 10.12 -12.25 9.63
N GLN A 132 10.22 -10.96 9.94
CA GLN A 132 9.07 -10.11 10.24
C GLN A 132 8.27 -9.76 8.97
N ARG A 133 8.92 -9.64 7.82
CA ARG A 133 8.24 -9.47 6.51
C ARG A 133 7.34 -10.66 6.21
N VAL A 134 7.86 -11.88 6.26
CA VAL A 134 7.09 -13.08 5.92
C VAL A 134 5.86 -13.25 6.83
N SER A 135 5.98 -12.99 8.14
CA SER A 135 4.82 -13.07 9.05
C SER A 135 3.78 -11.97 8.78
N THR A 136 4.24 -10.77 8.41
CA THR A 136 3.37 -9.64 8.04
C THR A 136 2.64 -9.90 6.73
N ASP A 137 3.33 -10.44 5.72
CA ASP A 137 2.76 -10.82 4.43
C ASP A 137 1.69 -11.89 4.61
N VAL A 138 1.96 -12.92 5.42
CA VAL A 138 0.97 -13.97 5.70
C VAL A 138 -0.23 -13.42 6.49
N ARG A 139 -0.03 -12.48 7.42
CA ARG A 139 -1.12 -11.89 8.21
C ARG A 139 -2.02 -10.97 7.38
N SER A 140 -1.45 -10.20 6.47
CA SER A 140 -2.18 -9.30 5.57
C SER A 140 -2.83 -10.03 4.40
N ALA A 141 -2.36 -11.23 4.08
CA ALA A 141 -2.93 -12.06 3.03
C ALA A 141 -4.37 -12.53 3.34
N PRO A 142 -5.15 -12.89 2.31
CA PRO A 142 -6.54 -13.33 2.46
C PRO A 142 -6.67 -14.62 3.26
N ARG A 143 -7.88 -14.87 3.79
CA ARG A 143 -8.17 -16.09 4.56
C ARG A 143 -7.85 -17.37 3.79
N SER A 144 -8.04 -17.38 2.47
CA SER A 144 -7.70 -18.51 1.59
C SER A 144 -6.19 -18.80 1.61
N ALA A 145 -5.36 -17.75 1.53
CA ALA A 145 -3.90 -17.83 1.59
C ALA A 145 -3.42 -18.28 2.98
N GLN A 146 -3.96 -17.68 4.04
CA GLN A 146 -3.66 -18.06 5.42
C GLN A 146 -3.97 -19.53 5.69
N ASN A 147 -5.12 -20.01 5.20
CA ASN A 147 -5.50 -21.42 5.31
C ASN A 147 -4.58 -22.34 4.50
N CYS A 148 -4.15 -21.92 3.31
CA CYS A 148 -3.16 -22.65 2.51
C CYS A 148 -1.82 -22.80 3.27
N VAL A 149 -1.33 -21.69 3.83
CA VAL A 149 -0.07 -21.69 4.60
C VAL A 149 -0.20 -22.56 5.85
N LYS A 150 -1.31 -22.42 6.60
CA LYS A 150 -1.62 -23.26 7.77
C LYS A 150 -1.67 -24.75 7.43
N LYS A 151 -2.26 -25.12 6.29
CA LYS A 151 -2.34 -26.52 5.83
C LYS A 151 -0.98 -27.10 5.46
N ARG A 152 -0.10 -26.30 4.83
CA ARG A 152 1.25 -26.75 4.44
C ARG A 152 2.26 -26.78 5.58
N LEU A 153 2.22 -25.78 6.47
CA LEU A 153 3.18 -25.65 7.58
C LEU A 153 2.72 -26.36 8.86
N GLY A 154 1.43 -26.67 8.97
CA GLY A 154 0.80 -27.20 10.18
C GLY A 154 0.39 -26.09 11.16
N ALA A 155 -0.67 -26.37 11.93
CA ALA A 155 -1.30 -25.38 12.81
C ALA A 155 -0.36 -24.82 13.89
N LYS A 156 0.53 -25.64 14.44
CA LYS A 156 1.49 -25.23 15.48
C LYS A 156 2.53 -24.26 14.91
N THR A 157 3.16 -24.61 13.79
CA THR A 157 4.15 -23.78 13.09
C THR A 157 3.55 -22.46 12.62
N PHE A 158 2.33 -22.50 12.09
CA PHE A 158 1.61 -21.31 11.63
C PHE A 158 1.35 -20.32 12.77
N ALA A 159 0.98 -20.81 13.97
CA ALA A 159 0.79 -19.96 15.13
C ALA A 159 2.09 -19.26 15.57
N VAL A 160 3.22 -19.99 15.58
CA VAL A 160 4.54 -19.41 15.90
C VAL A 160 4.97 -18.39 14.85
N LEU A 161 4.80 -18.70 13.56
CA LEU A 161 5.10 -17.81 12.44
C LEU A 161 4.37 -16.47 12.59
N LEU A 162 3.07 -16.50 12.93
CA LEU A 162 2.27 -15.30 13.07
C LEU A 162 2.54 -14.53 14.37
N LYS A 163 2.90 -15.20 15.47
CA LYS A 163 3.02 -14.56 16.78
C LYS A 163 4.41 -14.00 17.06
N GLU A 164 5.43 -14.80 16.80
CA GLU A 164 6.81 -14.52 17.23
C GLU A 164 7.72 -14.23 16.03
N GLY A 165 7.31 -14.61 14.82
CA GLY A 165 8.22 -14.71 13.68
C GLY A 165 9.20 -15.86 13.91
N MET A 166 9.49 -16.64 12.88
CA MET A 166 10.42 -17.78 12.99
C MET A 166 11.47 -17.72 11.91
N ARG A 167 12.61 -18.40 12.09
CA ARG A 167 13.61 -18.59 11.03
C ARG A 167 12.90 -19.19 9.81
N VAL A 168 12.79 -18.43 8.74
CA VAL A 168 12.19 -18.92 7.51
C VAL A 168 13.25 -19.72 6.78
N THR A 169 13.07 -21.03 6.72
CA THR A 169 13.91 -21.88 5.86
C THR A 169 13.43 -21.73 4.41
N PRO A 170 14.30 -21.99 3.40
CA PRO A 170 13.91 -21.91 1.99
C PRO A 170 12.68 -22.77 1.64
N ARG A 171 12.45 -23.87 2.39
CA ARG A 171 11.29 -24.74 2.26
C ARG A 171 9.99 -24.06 2.74
N ILE A 172 10.06 -23.34 3.85
CA ILE A 172 8.93 -22.58 4.40
C ILE A 172 8.64 -21.40 3.48
N GLU A 173 9.67 -20.67 3.07
CA GLU A 173 9.55 -19.52 2.16
C GLU A 173 8.85 -19.90 0.86
N ARG A 174 9.29 -21.00 0.22
CA ARG A 174 8.66 -21.52 -1.01
C ARG A 174 7.20 -21.88 -0.79
N SER A 175 6.88 -22.48 0.36
CA SER A 175 5.50 -22.88 0.69
C SER A 175 4.59 -21.66 0.92
N VAL A 176 5.12 -20.63 1.58
CA VAL A 176 4.42 -19.36 1.80
C VAL A 176 4.21 -18.62 0.48
N ASN A 177 5.27 -18.41 -0.30
CA ASN A 177 5.19 -17.73 -1.60
C ASN A 177 4.25 -18.44 -2.57
N LEU A 178 4.24 -19.78 -2.58
CA LEU A 178 3.28 -20.54 -3.39
C LEU A 178 1.83 -20.25 -2.98
N CYS A 179 1.54 -20.19 -1.68
CA CYS A 179 0.19 -19.89 -1.19
C CYS A 179 -0.21 -18.42 -1.43
N LEU A 180 0.71 -17.47 -1.23
CA LEU A 180 0.47 -16.04 -1.46
C LEU A 180 0.30 -15.71 -2.94
N ASN A 181 1.08 -16.34 -3.82
CA ASN A 181 0.93 -16.14 -5.26
C ASN A 181 -0.33 -16.81 -5.78
N ALA A 182 -0.67 -18.01 -5.29
CA ALA A 182 -1.91 -18.68 -5.68
C ALA A 182 -3.17 -17.94 -5.22
N SER A 183 -3.12 -17.20 -4.10
CA SER A 183 -4.22 -16.31 -3.72
C SER A 183 -4.27 -15.06 -4.59
N ARG A 184 -3.12 -14.47 -4.95
CA ARG A 184 -3.05 -13.34 -5.87
C ARG A 184 -3.52 -13.64 -7.29
N THR A 185 -3.50 -14.90 -7.72
CA THR A 185 -4.09 -15.32 -9.01
C THR A 185 -5.57 -15.67 -8.89
N LYS A 186 -6.13 -15.70 -7.68
CA LYS A 186 -7.55 -16.00 -7.41
C LYS A 186 -8.32 -14.79 -6.90
N GLU A 187 -7.63 -13.82 -6.32
CA GLU A 187 -8.11 -12.46 -6.19
C GLU A 187 -7.68 -11.70 -7.43
N GLU A 188 -8.65 -11.29 -8.24
CA GLU A 188 -8.47 -10.11 -9.06
C GLU A 188 -7.99 -8.94 -8.16
N PRO A 189 -7.18 -8.02 -8.71
CA PRO A 189 -6.62 -6.90 -7.96
C PRO A 189 -7.71 -6.14 -7.19
N PRO A 190 -7.37 -5.39 -6.11
CA PRO A 190 -8.30 -4.47 -5.50
C PRO A 190 -8.49 -3.27 -6.44
N THR A 191 -9.18 -3.50 -7.54
CA THR A 191 -9.87 -2.46 -8.30
C THR A 191 -11.11 -2.10 -7.50
N ASN A 192 -11.56 -0.85 -7.64
CA ASN A 192 -12.83 -0.37 -7.10
C ASN A 192 -14.01 -1.01 -7.87
N ASP A 193 -13.96 -2.32 -8.09
CA ASP A 193 -14.88 -3.05 -8.93
C ASP A 193 -16.12 -3.41 -8.11
N ILE A 194 -17.20 -2.83 -8.59
CA ILE A 194 -18.57 -3.20 -8.26
C ILE A 194 -18.66 -4.72 -8.46
N PRO A 195 -19.20 -5.48 -7.48
CA PRO A 195 -19.17 -6.95 -7.51
C PRO A 195 -19.69 -7.50 -8.84
N MET A 196 -18.78 -8.05 -9.65
CA MET A 196 -19.04 -8.49 -11.03
C MET A 196 -19.85 -9.78 -11.06
N GLY A 197 -21.16 -9.59 -11.12
CA GLY A 197 -22.10 -10.46 -11.80
C GLY A 197 -23.22 -9.59 -12.37
N GLY A 198 -23.20 -9.33 -13.67
CA GLY A 198 -24.31 -8.70 -14.39
C GLY A 198 -24.21 -7.20 -14.69
N ALA A 199 -23.00 -6.62 -14.75
CA ALA A 199 -22.82 -5.30 -15.35
C ALA A 199 -22.99 -5.38 -16.89
N PRO A 200 -23.57 -4.36 -17.55
CA PRO A 200 -23.67 -4.33 -19.01
C PRO A 200 -22.29 -4.33 -19.68
N GLU A 201 -22.20 -4.94 -20.87
CA GLU A 201 -20.94 -5.02 -21.62
C GLU A 201 -20.35 -3.63 -21.86
N GLY A 202 -19.04 -3.49 -21.67
CA GLY A 202 -18.31 -2.25 -21.96
C GLY A 202 -18.03 -1.36 -20.76
N CYS A 203 -18.38 -1.75 -19.52
CA CYS A 203 -17.91 -1.03 -18.34
C CYS A 203 -17.22 -1.92 -17.30
N VAL A 204 -16.13 -1.38 -16.74
CA VAL A 204 -15.28 -2.06 -15.75
C VAL A 204 -15.06 -1.22 -14.49
N ASP A 205 -15.46 0.05 -14.51
CA ASP A 205 -15.34 0.97 -13.38
C ASP A 205 -16.52 1.97 -13.37
N MET A 206 -16.65 2.78 -12.31
CA MET A 206 -17.76 3.72 -12.18
C MET A 206 -17.79 4.78 -13.30
N ALA A 207 -16.64 5.17 -13.85
CA ALA A 207 -16.55 6.19 -14.90
C ALA A 207 -17.00 5.64 -16.26
N SER A 208 -16.52 4.46 -16.63
CA SER A 208 -16.96 3.71 -17.82
C SER A 208 -18.43 3.31 -17.71
N CYS A 209 -18.92 2.91 -16.53
CA CYS A 209 -20.34 2.55 -16.37
C CYS A 209 -21.25 3.78 -16.46
N THR A 210 -20.77 4.96 -16.04
CA THR A 210 -21.49 6.22 -16.25
C THR A 210 -21.66 6.48 -17.75
N GLN A 211 -20.60 6.30 -18.55
CA GLN A 211 -20.67 6.50 -20.01
C GLN A 211 -21.60 5.48 -20.69
N VAL A 212 -21.45 4.19 -20.36
CA VAL A 212 -22.30 3.12 -20.91
C VAL A 212 -23.77 3.37 -20.58
N CYS A 213 -24.09 3.73 -19.33
CA CYS A 213 -25.47 3.93 -18.91
C CYS A 213 -26.08 5.28 -19.32
N THR A 214 -25.28 6.25 -19.77
CA THR A 214 -25.80 7.47 -20.40
C THR A 214 -26.26 7.26 -21.85
N ASP A 215 -25.84 6.16 -22.49
CA ASP A 215 -26.33 5.79 -23.82
C ASP A 215 -27.75 5.21 -23.72
N PRO A 216 -28.76 5.79 -24.41
CA PRO A 216 -30.11 5.26 -24.42
C PRO A 216 -30.19 3.80 -24.91
N ALA A 217 -29.26 3.33 -25.75
CA ALA A 217 -29.21 1.96 -26.22
C ALA A 217 -28.93 0.94 -25.10
N ASN A 218 -28.27 1.37 -24.02
CA ASN A 218 -27.88 0.50 -22.90
C ASN A 218 -28.75 0.71 -21.65
N ARG A 219 -29.73 1.61 -21.71
CA ARG A 219 -30.59 2.03 -20.59
C ARG A 219 -31.32 0.87 -19.92
N GLU A 220 -31.96 0.00 -20.69
CA GLU A 220 -32.72 -1.14 -20.15
C GLU A 220 -31.81 -2.12 -19.40
N ALA A 221 -30.64 -2.41 -19.97
CA ALA A 221 -29.61 -3.25 -19.34
C ALA A 221 -29.08 -2.62 -18.04
N CYS A 222 -28.87 -1.31 -18.02
CA CYS A 222 -28.45 -0.58 -16.82
C CYS A 222 -29.52 -0.56 -15.72
N LEU A 223 -30.80 -0.38 -16.06
CA LEU A 223 -31.90 -0.40 -15.08
C LEU A 223 -32.12 -1.81 -14.48
N ALA A 224 -31.92 -2.86 -15.28
CA ALA A 224 -31.98 -4.24 -14.84
C ALA A 224 -30.81 -4.66 -13.93
N TRP A 225 -29.71 -3.89 -13.91
CA TRP A 225 -28.54 -4.20 -13.10
C TRP A 225 -28.79 -3.92 -11.61
N LYS A 226 -28.78 -4.99 -10.81
CA LYS A 226 -28.96 -4.91 -9.34
C LYS A 226 -27.88 -4.12 -8.62
N GLY A 227 -26.69 -4.00 -9.22
CA GLY A 227 -25.56 -3.25 -8.67
C GLY A 227 -25.63 -1.73 -8.91
N LEU A 228 -26.59 -1.24 -9.70
CA LEU A 228 -26.69 0.17 -10.04
C LEU A 228 -27.01 1.01 -8.78
N PRO A 229 -26.18 2.03 -8.44
CA PRO A 229 -26.44 2.90 -7.31
C PRO A 229 -27.78 3.63 -7.42
N ALA A 230 -28.48 3.80 -6.30
CA ALA A 230 -29.83 4.38 -6.27
C ALA A 230 -29.89 5.78 -6.91
N GLN A 231 -28.87 6.61 -6.68
CA GLN A 231 -28.75 7.95 -7.26
C GLN A 231 -28.66 7.94 -8.79
N PHE A 232 -28.04 6.91 -9.37
CA PHE A 232 -27.95 6.75 -10.82
C PHE A 232 -29.26 6.22 -11.40
N ARG A 233 -29.92 5.29 -10.69
CA ARG A 233 -31.24 4.78 -11.08
C ARG A 233 -32.28 5.90 -11.22
N THR A 234 -32.33 6.83 -10.26
CA THR A 234 -33.24 7.97 -10.31
C THR A 234 -32.95 8.95 -11.46
N MET A 235 -31.68 9.10 -11.85
CA MET A 235 -31.31 9.94 -13.01
C MET A 235 -31.76 9.31 -14.32
N LEU A 236 -31.63 7.98 -14.44
CA LEU A 236 -32.11 7.26 -15.61
C LEU A 236 -33.64 7.33 -15.68
N GLU A 237 -34.36 6.93 -14.65
CA GLU A 237 -35.84 6.93 -14.65
C GLU A 237 -36.47 8.31 -14.95
N GLY A 238 -35.78 9.41 -14.62
CA GLY A 238 -36.26 10.78 -14.88
C GLY A 238 -36.13 11.27 -16.33
N GLN A 239 -35.42 10.54 -17.20
CA GLN A 239 -35.14 10.97 -18.58
C GLN A 239 -36.21 10.53 -19.60
N ASP A 240 -37.13 9.62 -19.22
CA ASP A 240 -38.20 9.13 -20.11
C ASP A 240 -39.42 10.08 -20.18
N GLY A 241 -39.33 11.26 -19.55
CA GLY A 241 -40.44 12.21 -19.42
C GLY A 241 -40.56 13.29 -20.50
N GLY A 242 -39.77 13.26 -21.57
CA GLY A 242 -39.75 14.34 -22.57
C GLY A 242 -39.48 13.88 -23.98
N GLY A 243 -40.53 13.55 -24.74
CA GLY A 243 -40.41 13.34 -26.18
C GLY A 243 -41.47 12.41 -26.76
N GLY A 244 -42.66 12.95 -26.98
CA GLY A 244 -43.77 12.27 -27.66
C GLY A 244 -44.84 13.27 -28.09
N GLY A 245 -44.40 14.41 -28.62
CA GLY A 245 -45.21 15.20 -29.52
C GLY A 245 -44.76 14.81 -30.92
N ASP A 246 -45.54 13.96 -31.57
CA ASP A 246 -45.55 13.86 -33.02
C ASP A 246 -47.02 13.89 -33.46
N ASP A 247 -47.23 14.79 -34.39
CA ASP A 247 -48.43 15.23 -35.09
C ASP A 247 -49.39 14.12 -35.55
N GLU A 248 -50.71 14.34 -35.36
CA GLU A 248 -51.71 14.45 -36.46
C GLU A 248 -53.06 15.01 -35.98
#